data_AF-A0A3B7PVN7-F1
#
_entry.id   AF-A0A3B7PVN7-F1
#
_cell.length_a   1.000
_cell.length_b   1.000
_cell.length_c   1.000
_cell.angle_alpha   90.00
_cell.angle_beta   90.00
_cell.angle_gamma   90.00
#
_symmetry.space_group_name_H-M   'P 1'
#
loop_
_entity.id
_entity.type
_entity.pdbx_description
1 polymer ?
#
loop_
_entity_poly.entity_id
_entity_poly.type
_entity_poly.pdbx_seq_one_letter_code
_entity_poly.pdbx_strand_id
1 'polypeptide(L)'
;MKKILAACSLLLASSAYAADWTPVFKDFEKSCFGDNKALQAVDKKLIDFKHTKTSAEVVAHKDAKAGNYAHVPLPYRKDMQPAVAKPLTVDEDFYSGYTQVYIGLNNATAYGLPISGYSRYSGADNGVSGRIVHFKPMAAKSFNQLKKIRFQEDEEMGFQGAITRNKKGEVFLICDQST
;
A
#
# COMPACT_ATOMS: atom_id res chain seq x y z
N MET A 1 16.04 2.45 61.27
CA MET A 1 16.51 2.21 59.89
C MET A 1 15.30 2.22 58.96
N LYS A 2 15.06 3.30 58.21
CA LYS A 2 13.98 3.40 57.23
C LYS A 2 14.52 2.99 55.86
N LYS A 3 14.11 1.82 55.35
CA LYS A 3 14.45 1.36 54.01
C LYS A 3 13.49 2.03 53.02
N ILE A 4 14.00 2.95 52.21
CA ILE A 4 13.26 3.53 51.08
C ILE A 4 13.46 2.56 49.91
N LEU A 5 12.42 1.81 49.54
CA LEU A 5 12.38 1.10 48.26
C LEU A 5 12.15 2.12 47.15
N ALA A 6 13.18 2.40 46.36
CA ALA A 6 13.03 3.09 45.09
C ALA A 6 12.40 2.12 44.09
N ALA A 7 11.11 2.31 43.80
CA ALA A 7 10.43 1.64 42.70
C ALA A 7 10.94 2.26 41.38
N CYS A 8 11.77 1.52 40.64
CA CYS A 8 12.09 1.86 39.26
C CYS A 8 10.84 1.66 38.40
N SER A 9 10.07 2.73 38.20
CA SER A 9 9.05 2.81 37.17
C SER A 9 9.77 2.79 35.81
N LEU A 10 9.91 1.60 35.23
CA LEU A 10 10.21 1.45 33.80
C LEU A 10 9.07 2.13 33.04
N LEU A 11 9.30 3.37 32.62
CA LEU A 11 8.56 4.00 31.53
C LEU A 11 8.78 3.11 30.31
N LEU A 12 7.89 2.14 30.11
CA LEU A 12 7.67 1.54 28.81
C LEU A 12 7.22 2.70 27.92
N ALA A 13 8.20 3.36 27.29
CA ALA A 13 7.92 4.14 26.10
C ALA A 13 7.21 3.17 25.17
N SER A 14 5.90 3.33 25.06
CA SER A 14 5.09 2.67 24.06
C SER A 14 5.59 3.22 22.73
N SER A 15 6.69 2.65 22.24
CA SER A 15 7.00 2.63 20.82
C SER A 15 5.73 2.11 20.19
N ALA A 16 4.92 3.00 19.66
CA ALA A 16 3.71 2.67 18.93
C ALA A 16 4.20 1.73 17.82
N TYR A 17 4.03 0.42 18.06
CA TYR A 17 4.63 -0.59 17.22
C TYR A 17 4.11 -0.33 15.81
N ALA A 18 5.06 -0.06 14.92
CA ALA A 18 4.80 -0.01 13.50
C ALA A 18 3.99 -1.25 13.12
N ALA A 19 2.80 -1.10 12.53
CA ALA A 19 2.08 -2.28 12.10
C ALA A 19 2.92 -2.98 11.01
N ASP A 20 3.09 -4.28 11.14
CA ASP A 20 3.68 -5.07 10.07
C ASP A 20 2.58 -5.41 9.06
N TRP A 21 2.63 -4.75 7.91
CA TRP A 21 1.73 -4.95 6.78
C TRP A 21 2.15 -6.12 5.89
N THR A 22 3.26 -6.81 6.18
CA THR A 22 3.67 -8.01 5.42
C THR A 22 2.53 -9.03 5.28
N PRO A 23 1.77 -9.39 6.33
CA PRO A 23 0.66 -10.32 6.19
C PRO A 23 -0.46 -9.81 5.26
N VAL A 24 -0.64 -8.49 5.14
CA VAL A 24 -1.64 -7.86 4.27
C VAL A 24 -1.20 -7.93 2.81
N PHE A 25 0.08 -7.67 2.53
CA PHE A 25 0.62 -7.62 1.17
C PHE A 25 1.17 -8.95 0.67
N LYS A 26 1.22 -9.99 1.51
CA LYS A 26 1.69 -11.32 1.13
C LYS A 26 0.88 -11.95 0.00
N ASP A 27 -0.38 -11.57 -0.17
CA ASP A 27 -1.20 -12.01 -1.30
C ASP A 27 -0.67 -11.57 -2.66
N PHE A 28 0.14 -10.50 -2.71
CA PHE A 28 0.76 -10.06 -3.94
C PHE A 28 1.76 -11.10 -4.46
N GLU A 29 2.29 -11.96 -3.58
CA GLU A 29 3.17 -13.09 -3.96
C GLU A 29 2.44 -14.20 -4.72
N LYS A 30 1.09 -14.24 -4.72
CA LYS A 30 0.32 -15.42 -5.14
C LYS A 30 -0.54 -15.28 -6.39
N SER A 31 -0.57 -14.11 -7.04
CA SER A 31 -1.29 -13.79 -8.30
C SER A 31 -1.90 -12.37 -8.28
N CYS A 32 -1.53 -11.52 -7.32
CA CYS A 32 -2.11 -10.18 -7.14
C CYS A 32 -3.59 -10.14 -6.73
N PHE A 33 -4.31 -11.26 -6.76
CA PHE A 33 -5.68 -11.40 -6.26
C PHE A 33 -5.69 -11.44 -4.73
N GLY A 34 -6.29 -10.41 -4.14
CA GLY A 34 -6.30 -10.19 -2.69
C GLY A 34 -7.47 -10.91 -2.01
N ASP A 35 -7.23 -12.11 -1.48
CA ASP A 35 -8.17 -12.82 -0.60
C ASP A 35 -8.03 -12.39 0.87
N ASN A 36 -6.98 -11.64 1.19
CA ASN A 36 -6.70 -11.12 2.50
C ASN A 36 -7.79 -10.12 2.90
N LYS A 37 -8.53 -10.45 3.96
CA LYS A 37 -9.63 -9.63 4.47
C LYS A 37 -9.21 -8.21 4.86
N ALA A 38 -7.98 -8.01 5.33
CA ALA A 38 -7.48 -6.68 5.66
C ALA A 38 -7.20 -5.87 4.39
N LEU A 39 -6.63 -6.49 3.35
CA LEU A 39 -6.45 -5.85 2.05
C LEU A 39 -7.79 -5.50 1.40
N GLN A 40 -8.74 -6.45 1.38
CA GLN A 40 -10.10 -6.22 0.89
C GLN A 40 -10.81 -5.10 1.67
N ALA A 41 -10.59 -5.03 2.99
CA ALA A 41 -11.07 -3.92 3.79
C ALA A 41 -10.44 -2.60 3.34
N VAL A 42 -9.12 -2.52 3.16
CA VAL A 42 -8.46 -1.29 2.69
C VAL A 42 -8.97 -0.86 1.31
N ASP A 43 -9.21 -1.79 0.40
CA ASP A 43 -9.73 -1.51 -0.94
C ASP A 43 -11.20 -1.10 -0.97
N LYS A 44 -11.97 -1.54 0.03
CA LYS A 44 -13.40 -1.25 0.12
C LYS A 44 -13.60 0.24 0.24
N LYS A 45 -14.32 0.82 -0.72
CA LYS A 45 -14.58 2.27 -0.77
C LYS A 45 -13.28 3.09 -0.76
N LEU A 46 -12.24 2.62 -1.46
CA LEU A 46 -11.04 3.42 -1.70
C LEU A 46 -11.20 4.29 -2.95
N ILE A 47 -11.63 3.68 -4.06
CA ILE A 47 -11.84 4.32 -5.36
C ILE A 47 -13.34 4.53 -5.62
N ASP A 48 -13.68 5.67 -6.19
CA ASP A 48 -14.91 5.92 -6.93
C ASP A 48 -14.57 6.30 -8.38
N PHE A 49 -15.54 6.14 -9.29
CA PHE A 49 -15.43 6.61 -10.66
C PHE A 49 -16.36 7.79 -10.88
N LYS A 50 -15.81 8.91 -11.34
CA LYS A 50 -16.57 10.06 -11.76
C LYS A 50 -16.74 9.99 -13.28
N HIS A 51 -17.94 9.63 -13.70
CA HIS A 51 -18.27 9.52 -15.12
C HIS A 51 -18.60 10.89 -15.73
N THR A 52 -17.98 11.18 -16.86
CA THR A 52 -18.38 12.26 -17.77
C THR A 52 -19.11 11.68 -18.98
N LYS A 53 -19.52 12.52 -19.94
CA LYS A 53 -20.16 12.04 -21.18
C LYS A 53 -19.24 11.17 -22.04
N THR A 54 -17.92 11.30 -21.88
CA THR A 54 -16.92 10.74 -22.80
C THR A 54 -15.83 9.92 -22.12
N SER A 55 -15.77 9.89 -20.78
CA SER A 55 -14.71 9.21 -20.03
C SER A 55 -15.11 8.92 -18.58
N ALA A 56 -14.39 8.03 -17.91
CA ALA A 56 -14.42 7.87 -16.46
C ALA A 56 -13.11 8.39 -15.82
N GLU A 57 -13.24 9.17 -14.74
CA GLU A 57 -12.10 9.64 -13.94
C GLU A 57 -12.03 8.84 -12.63
N VAL A 58 -10.85 8.32 -12.30
CA VAL A 58 -10.58 7.71 -10.98
C VAL A 58 -10.49 8.80 -9.92
N VAL A 59 -11.32 8.70 -8.88
CA VAL A 59 -11.29 9.62 -7.74
C VAL A 59 -11.25 8.85 -6.42
N ALA A 60 -10.76 9.49 -5.36
CA ALA A 60 -10.84 8.91 -4.02
C ALA A 60 -12.29 8.95 -3.53
N HIS A 61 -12.80 7.82 -3.04
CA HIS A 61 -14.13 7.76 -2.43
C HIS A 61 -14.20 8.71 -1.22
N LYS A 62 -15.37 9.31 -0.99
CA LYS A 62 -15.57 10.36 0.02
C LYS A 62 -15.09 9.99 1.44
N ASP A 63 -15.36 8.74 1.87
CA ASP A 63 -14.96 8.24 3.19
C ASP A 63 -13.42 8.18 3.29
N ALA A 64 -12.75 7.63 2.28
CA ALA A 64 -11.29 7.56 2.23
C ALA A 64 -10.64 8.95 2.16
N LYS A 65 -11.23 9.89 1.41
CA LYS A 65 -10.78 11.29 1.35
C LYS A 65 -10.88 12.00 2.70
N ALA A 66 -11.80 11.59 3.56
CA ALA A 66 -11.93 12.07 4.93
C ALA A 66 -11.05 11.29 5.94
N GLY A 67 -10.30 10.28 5.50
CA GLY A 67 -9.53 9.38 6.38
C GLY A 67 -10.39 8.40 7.19
N ASN A 68 -11.65 8.18 6.77
CA ASN A 68 -12.56 7.29 7.46
C ASN A 68 -12.44 5.85 6.95
N TYR A 69 -11.65 5.05 7.67
CA TYR A 69 -11.41 3.65 7.39
C TYR A 69 -12.02 2.73 8.45
N ALA A 70 -13.24 3.01 8.93
CA ALA A 70 -13.84 2.31 10.06
C ALA A 70 -13.90 0.76 9.94
N HIS A 71 -13.87 0.24 8.72
CA HIS A 71 -13.89 -1.19 8.39
C HIS A 71 -12.49 -1.85 8.36
N VAL A 72 -11.41 -1.07 8.41
CA VAL A 72 -10.03 -1.59 8.44
C VAL A 72 -9.65 -1.96 9.87
N PRO A 73 -9.00 -3.14 10.09
CA PRO A 73 -8.57 -3.54 11.43
C PRO A 73 -7.71 -2.47 12.12
N LEU A 74 -7.93 -2.29 13.43
CA LEU A 74 -7.35 -1.18 14.20
C LEU A 74 -5.83 -1.03 14.08
N PRO A 75 -5.00 -2.11 14.08
CA PRO A 75 -3.55 -1.96 13.96
C PRO A 75 -3.14 -1.23 12.68
N TYR A 76 -3.71 -1.63 11.54
CA TYR A 76 -3.41 -1.05 10.23
C TYR A 76 -4.05 0.34 10.05
N ARG A 77 -5.30 0.49 10.49
CA ARG A 77 -6.04 1.76 10.40
C ARG A 77 -5.31 2.94 11.05
N LYS A 78 -4.56 2.71 12.14
CA LYS A 78 -3.80 3.76 12.83
C LYS A 78 -2.68 4.36 11.99
N ASP A 79 -2.20 3.65 10.97
CA ASP A 79 -1.17 4.15 10.08
C ASP A 79 -1.73 5.05 8.96
N MET A 80 -3.02 4.89 8.64
CA MET A 80 -3.64 5.42 7.42
C MET A 80 -3.98 6.90 7.53
N GLN A 81 -3.46 7.69 6.58
CA GLN A 81 -3.83 9.08 6.36
C GLN A 81 -5.01 9.20 5.37
N PRO A 82 -5.68 10.37 5.29
CA PRO A 82 -6.65 10.64 4.24
C PRO A 82 -6.13 10.36 2.83
N ALA A 83 -6.96 9.75 1.99
CA ALA A 83 -6.61 9.39 0.63
C ALA A 83 -6.63 10.58 -0.34
N VAL A 84 -5.74 10.55 -1.32
CA VAL A 84 -5.67 11.55 -2.41
C VAL A 84 -5.58 10.86 -3.76
N ALA A 85 -6.33 11.36 -4.75
CA ALA A 85 -6.16 10.97 -6.13
C ALA A 85 -5.03 11.79 -6.76
N LYS A 86 -4.08 11.14 -7.42
CA LYS A 86 -2.94 11.77 -8.10
C LYS A 86 -2.49 10.94 -9.31
N PRO A 87 -1.75 11.52 -10.27
CA PRO A 87 -1.15 10.75 -11.36
C PRO A 87 -0.32 9.58 -10.84
N LEU A 88 -0.33 8.48 -11.57
CA LEU A 88 0.55 7.34 -11.31
C LEU A 88 1.99 7.71 -11.68
N THR A 89 2.95 7.42 -10.80
CA THR A 89 4.36 7.86 -10.92
C THR A 89 5.35 6.68 -11.02
N VAL A 90 4.89 5.59 -11.63
CA VAL A 90 5.74 4.47 -12.02
C VAL A 90 6.29 4.82 -13.41
N ASP A 91 7.61 4.74 -13.60
CA ASP A 91 8.28 5.17 -14.84
C ASP A 91 8.10 4.15 -15.97
N GLU A 92 6.86 3.91 -16.39
CA GLU A 92 6.53 3.06 -17.53
C GLU A 92 5.47 3.73 -18.39
N ASP A 93 5.73 3.79 -19.70
CA ASP A 93 4.83 4.42 -20.68
C ASP A 93 3.43 3.76 -20.67
N PHE A 94 3.38 2.48 -20.30
CA PHE A 94 2.15 1.71 -20.10
C PHE A 94 1.16 2.38 -19.12
N TYR A 95 1.67 3.01 -18.05
CA TYR A 95 0.85 3.68 -17.04
C TYR A 95 0.56 5.15 -17.35
N SER A 96 0.96 5.64 -18.52
CA SER A 96 0.74 7.04 -18.91
C SER A 96 -0.75 7.37 -18.90
N GLY A 97 -1.13 8.43 -18.18
CA GLY A 97 -2.52 8.85 -18.02
C GLY A 97 -3.28 8.16 -16.87
N TYR A 98 -2.70 7.16 -16.20
CA TYR A 98 -3.37 6.49 -15.09
C TYR A 98 -3.39 7.39 -13.85
N THR A 99 -4.47 7.25 -13.08
CA THR A 99 -4.61 7.89 -11.77
C THR A 99 -4.60 6.83 -10.67
N GLN A 100 -3.85 7.11 -9.61
CA GLN A 100 -3.84 6.32 -8.39
C GLN A 100 -4.58 7.06 -7.28
N VAL A 101 -5.29 6.32 -6.44
CA VAL A 101 -5.76 6.78 -5.13
C VAL A 101 -4.76 6.29 -4.08
N TYR A 102 -4.03 7.23 -3.49
CA TYR A 102 -2.93 7.00 -2.57
C TYR A 102 -3.31 7.30 -1.13
N ILE A 103 -2.93 6.38 -0.23
CA ILE A 103 -3.05 6.47 1.22
C ILE A 103 -1.64 6.59 1.81
N GLY A 104 -1.35 7.68 2.51
CA GLY A 104 -0.11 7.82 3.27
C GLY A 104 -0.11 6.89 4.50
N LEU A 105 1.04 6.28 4.80
CA LEU A 105 1.23 5.42 5.96
C LEU A 105 2.38 5.95 6.84
N ASN A 106 2.08 6.37 8.08
CA ASN A 106 3.06 7.08 8.92
C ASN A 106 4.11 6.14 9.54
N ASN A 107 3.64 5.05 10.16
CA ASN A 107 4.45 4.15 10.97
C ASN A 107 4.39 2.70 10.45
N ALA A 108 4.15 2.49 9.17
CA ALA A 108 3.98 1.14 8.64
C ALA A 108 5.31 0.52 8.19
N THR A 109 5.40 -0.81 8.28
CA THR A 109 6.46 -1.61 7.66
C THR A 109 5.88 -2.74 6.82
N ALA A 110 6.58 -3.16 5.79
CA ALA A 110 6.34 -4.40 5.06
C ALA A 110 7.67 -5.05 4.71
N TYR A 111 7.75 -6.37 4.84
CA TYR A 111 8.97 -7.16 4.66
C TYR A 111 10.13 -6.67 5.53
N GLY A 112 9.82 -6.21 6.74
CA GLY A 112 10.78 -5.61 7.67
C GLY A 112 11.35 -4.25 7.23
N LEU A 113 10.78 -3.63 6.20
CA LEU A 113 11.22 -2.34 5.66
C LEU A 113 10.14 -1.27 5.81
N PRO A 114 10.52 0.00 6.05
CA PRO A 114 9.54 1.08 6.17
C PRO A 114 8.82 1.35 4.85
N ILE A 115 7.50 1.51 4.93
CA ILE A 115 6.66 1.92 3.79
C ILE A 115 6.12 3.31 4.01
N SER A 116 5.92 4.05 2.92
CA SER A 116 5.37 5.41 2.92
C SER A 116 3.89 5.43 2.58
N GLY A 117 3.38 4.40 1.90
CA GLY A 117 1.99 4.39 1.50
C GLY A 117 1.53 3.14 0.76
N TYR A 118 0.24 3.13 0.50
CA TYR A 118 -0.45 2.14 -0.32
C TYR A 118 -1.30 2.89 -1.34
N SER A 119 -1.43 2.36 -2.56
CA SER A 119 -2.35 2.92 -3.54
C SER A 119 -3.03 1.85 -4.38
N ARG A 120 -4.22 2.19 -4.86
CA ARG A 120 -4.89 1.48 -5.93
C ARG A 120 -4.98 2.39 -7.15
N TYR A 121 -4.73 1.88 -8.35
CA TYR A 121 -4.90 2.61 -9.60
C TYR A 121 -5.85 1.87 -10.54
N SER A 122 -6.37 2.61 -11.51
CA SER A 122 -7.12 2.06 -12.62
C SER A 122 -6.88 2.92 -13.85
N GLY A 123 -6.76 2.28 -15.01
CA GLY A 123 -6.79 2.95 -16.31
C GLY A 123 -8.20 3.39 -16.73
N ALA A 124 -9.21 3.18 -15.86
CA ALA A 124 -10.64 3.49 -16.00
C ALA A 124 -11.32 2.83 -17.20
N ASP A 125 -10.87 3.15 -18.41
CA ASP A 125 -11.51 2.80 -19.67
C ASP A 125 -10.86 1.58 -20.36
N ASN A 126 -9.69 1.10 -19.89
CA ASN A 126 -8.97 -0.02 -20.51
C ASN A 126 -8.98 -1.33 -19.70
N GLY A 127 -9.74 -1.39 -18.60
CA GLY A 127 -9.90 -2.59 -17.77
C GLY A 127 -8.69 -2.96 -16.89
N VAL A 128 -7.57 -2.26 -17.02
CA VAL A 128 -6.38 -2.50 -16.18
C VAL A 128 -6.52 -1.74 -14.87
N SER A 129 -6.26 -2.43 -13.76
CA SER A 129 -6.17 -1.84 -12.43
C SER A 129 -5.03 -2.48 -11.66
N GLY A 130 -4.71 -1.96 -10.49
CA GLY A 130 -3.69 -2.60 -9.70
C GLY A 130 -3.44 -1.91 -8.38
N ARG A 131 -2.45 -2.45 -7.67
CA ARG A 131 -2.10 -2.06 -6.32
C ARG A 131 -0.62 -1.78 -6.24
N ILE A 132 -0.24 -0.83 -5.39
CA ILE A 132 1.15 -0.47 -5.17
C ILE A 132 1.42 -0.27 -3.69
N VAL A 133 2.47 -0.94 -3.19
CA VAL A 133 3.10 -0.58 -1.92
C VAL A 133 4.27 0.35 -2.22
N HIS A 134 4.26 1.52 -1.59
CA HIS A 134 5.30 2.53 -1.73
C HIS A 134 6.28 2.38 -0.58
N PHE A 135 7.54 2.06 -0.87
CA PHE A 135 8.57 1.96 0.17
C PHE A 135 9.20 3.33 0.44
N LYS A 136 9.62 3.58 1.68
CA LYS A 136 10.49 4.72 1.99
C LYS A 136 11.88 4.51 1.33
N PRO A 137 12.66 5.59 1.11
CA PRO A 137 14.01 5.48 0.60
C PRO A 137 14.83 4.44 1.36
N MET A 138 15.60 3.63 0.63
CA MET A 138 16.34 2.51 1.21
C MET A 138 17.70 2.30 0.54
N ALA A 139 18.61 1.69 1.27
CA ALA A 139 19.91 1.29 0.75
C ALA A 139 19.78 0.15 -0.29
N ALA A 140 20.77 0.04 -1.19
CA ALA A 140 20.81 -1.00 -2.22
C ALA A 140 20.74 -2.43 -1.66
N LYS A 141 21.32 -2.67 -0.47
CA LYS A 141 21.25 -3.97 0.20
C LYS A 141 19.81 -4.37 0.54
N SER A 142 19.02 -3.46 1.12
CA SER A 142 17.61 -3.68 1.44
C SER A 142 16.77 -3.88 0.18
N PHE A 143 17.03 -3.09 -0.86
CA PHE A 143 16.37 -3.27 -2.15
C PHE A 143 16.67 -4.65 -2.78
N ASN A 144 17.92 -5.10 -2.73
CA ASN A 144 18.29 -6.43 -3.21
C ASN A 144 17.69 -7.56 -2.38
N GLN A 145 17.38 -7.33 -1.09
CA GLN A 145 16.63 -8.29 -0.28
C GLN A 145 15.17 -8.36 -0.72
N LEU A 146 14.51 -7.23 -0.98
CA LEU A 146 13.13 -7.22 -1.51
C LEU A 146 13.01 -7.97 -2.82
N LYS A 147 13.97 -7.80 -3.74
CA LYS A 147 13.99 -8.51 -5.02
C LYS A 147 14.11 -10.04 -4.92
N LYS A 148 14.34 -10.59 -3.72
CA LYS A 148 14.33 -12.05 -3.50
C LYS A 148 12.93 -12.61 -3.30
N ILE A 149 11.92 -11.76 -3.06
CA ILE A 149 10.53 -12.18 -3.00
C ILE A 149 10.16 -12.73 -4.38
N ARG A 150 9.53 -13.90 -4.39
CA ARG A 150 9.07 -14.57 -5.60
C ARG A 150 7.57 -14.33 -5.73
N PHE A 151 7.17 -13.91 -6.91
CA PHE A 151 5.78 -13.68 -7.26
C PHE A 151 5.35 -14.79 -8.19
N GLN A 152 4.19 -15.36 -7.91
CA GLN A 152 3.52 -16.28 -8.80
C GLN A 152 2.79 -15.47 -9.86
N GLU A 153 2.99 -15.88 -11.09
CA GLU A 153 2.25 -15.37 -12.24
C GLU A 153 0.85 -15.98 -12.24
N ASP A 154 -0.14 -15.14 -12.50
CA ASP A 154 -1.50 -15.59 -12.77
C ASP A 154 -1.53 -16.36 -14.09
N GLU A 155 -1.93 -17.63 -14.06
CA GLU A 155 -1.87 -18.51 -15.23
C GLU A 155 -2.83 -18.10 -16.35
N GLU A 156 -3.89 -17.34 -16.04
CA GLU A 156 -4.89 -16.91 -17.03
C GLU A 156 -4.51 -15.58 -17.68
N MET A 157 -4.04 -14.62 -16.87
CA MET A 157 -3.85 -13.23 -17.29
C MET A 157 -2.37 -12.83 -17.42
N GLY A 158 -1.43 -13.64 -16.94
CA GLY A 158 0.01 -13.40 -17.03
C GLY A 158 0.51 -12.27 -16.10
N PHE A 159 -0.34 -11.75 -15.22
CA PHE A 159 0.07 -10.71 -14.27
C PHE A 159 0.79 -11.31 -13.07
N GLN A 160 1.83 -10.62 -12.60
CA GLN A 160 2.55 -10.99 -11.38
C GLN A 160 2.98 -9.74 -10.62
N GLY A 161 3.17 -9.91 -9.31
CA GLY A 161 3.78 -8.86 -8.50
C GLY A 161 5.22 -8.58 -8.94
N ALA A 162 5.66 -7.33 -8.82
CA ALA A 162 7.01 -6.92 -9.18
C ALA A 162 7.58 -5.90 -8.20
N ILE A 163 8.85 -6.08 -7.82
CA ILE A 163 9.63 -5.07 -7.11
C ILE A 163 10.37 -4.22 -8.14
N THR A 164 9.98 -2.96 -8.27
CA THR A 164 10.57 -2.01 -9.22
C THR A 164 11.09 -0.76 -8.53
N ARG A 165 11.88 0.02 -9.26
CA ARG A 165 12.43 1.31 -8.85
C ARG A 165 12.35 2.29 -10.00
N ASN A 166 11.77 3.47 -9.77
CA ASN A 166 11.71 4.50 -10.80
C ASN A 166 13.03 5.30 -10.89
N LYS A 167 13.15 6.17 -11.90
CA LYS A 167 14.28 7.08 -12.18
C LYS A 167 14.56 8.05 -11.03
N LYS A 168 13.58 8.33 -10.17
CA LYS A 168 13.75 9.13 -8.94
C LYS A 168 14.28 8.30 -7.77
N GLY A 169 14.45 7.00 -7.95
CA GLY A 169 14.93 6.06 -6.93
C GLY A 169 13.86 5.58 -5.95
N GLU A 170 12.59 5.92 -6.18
CA GLU A 170 11.46 5.44 -5.39
C GLU A 170 11.23 3.96 -5.68
N VAL A 171 10.95 3.17 -4.64
CA VAL A 171 10.83 1.72 -4.73
C VAL A 171 9.39 1.31 -4.50
N PHE A 172 8.90 0.41 -5.35
CA PHE A 172 7.51 -0.03 -5.38
C PHE A 172 7.44 -1.55 -5.37
N LEU A 173 6.43 -2.09 -4.69
CA LEU A 173 5.86 -3.40 -5.02
C LEU A 173 4.58 -3.14 -5.79
N ILE A 174 4.56 -3.48 -7.07
CA ILE A 174 3.41 -3.30 -7.97
C ILE A 174 2.74 -4.65 -8.18
N CYS A 175 1.42 -4.64 -8.23
CA CYS A 175 0.60 -5.79 -8.58
C CYS A 175 -0.47 -5.34 -9.56
N ASP A 176 -0.25 -5.63 -10.85
CA ASP A 176 -1.25 -5.42 -11.89
C ASP A 176 -2.37 -6.46 -11.78
N GLN A 177 -3.55 -6.03 -12.19
CA GLN A 177 -4.73 -6.86 -12.36
C GLN A 177 -5.48 -6.39 -13.60
N SER A 178 -6.11 -7.33 -14.28
CA SER A 178 -7.12 -7.02 -15.29
C SER A 178 -8.44 -7.61 -14.84
N THR A 179 -9.52 -6.86 -15.07
CA THR A 179 -10.90 -7.25 -14.76
C THR A 179 -11.72 -7.31 -16.02
#